data_AF-A0A661NS75-F1
#
_entry.id   AF-A0A661NS75-F1
#
_cell.length_a   1.000
_cell.length_b   1.000
_cell.length_c   1.000
_cell.angle_alpha   90.00
_cell.angle_beta   90.00
_cell.angle_gamma   90.00
#
_symmetry.space_group_name_H-M   'P 1'
#
loop_
_entity.id
_entity.type
_entity.pdbx_description
1 polymer ?
#
loop_
_entity_poly.entity_id
_entity_poly.type
_entity_poly.pdbx_seq_one_letter_code
_entity_poly.pdbx_strand_id
1 'polypeptide(L)'
;MPRLLCLWLCLLLAGCRSQPDQPTASPRQAAAPASEQNTARQLGLLLIDAARDGDSRRIQGLLFRGADVLARDDRGRAVLHAFFSRRNWRLDEQLLQLLLRAGADPAARDASGKTPLHLAARRGRAGPVRVLLAAAASVAARDRHGSTPLHLAARAGAVEVLQTLVKAGARIAAVDERGRSALALAATADECPAGLWLAGRGARVTANDAFGRSPLAWLAGCCLAACGDDTSDEDAWPDVCRRAGPLRAAALQRATREGSRRLAGLLLLAGADPDAPGYFDPAIGVAGIRPLQVAAWAGYTEMAALLLDLGAHLQATDRNGWTALDWAAFKNRLAVGRLLLARGADPRYRALDGKQALERVSPPARASWRHLLDRRVRRRSSR
;
A
#
# COMPACT_ATOMS: atom_id res chain seq x y z
N MET A 1 42.30 -36.43 63.94
CA MET A 1 43.47 -36.84 63.12
C MET A 1 43.56 -38.36 63.16
N PRO A 2 44.08 -39.04 62.13
CA PRO A 2 43.50 -39.35 60.81
C PRO A 2 43.46 -40.90 60.63
N ARG A 3 43.04 -41.59 59.55
CA ARG A 3 43.27 -41.44 58.12
C ARG A 3 42.19 -42.19 57.32
N LEU A 4 41.43 -41.41 56.54
CA LEU A 4 40.74 -41.82 55.33
C LEU A 4 41.74 -41.90 54.17
N LEU A 5 41.31 -42.50 53.05
CA LEU A 5 41.89 -42.50 51.70
C LEU A 5 42.94 -43.57 51.39
N CYS A 6 42.50 -44.72 50.87
CA CYS A 6 42.96 -45.29 49.60
C CYS A 6 42.32 -46.67 49.30
N LEU A 7 41.00 -46.72 49.07
CA LEU A 7 40.34 -47.95 48.58
C LEU A 7 39.25 -47.64 47.52
N TRP A 8 39.46 -46.61 46.71
CA TRP A 8 38.51 -46.17 45.66
C TRP A 8 38.97 -46.44 44.23
N LEU A 9 39.89 -47.37 44.00
CA LEU A 9 40.23 -47.84 42.65
C LEU A 9 40.32 -49.36 42.61
N CYS A 10 39.58 -49.96 41.66
CA CYS A 10 39.73 -51.33 41.16
C CYS A 10 39.04 -52.48 41.92
N LEU A 11 37.72 -52.42 42.06
CA LEU A 11 36.88 -53.60 41.77
C LEU A 11 35.95 -53.28 40.59
N LEU A 12 36.60 -53.13 39.44
CA LEU A 12 36.06 -53.43 38.13
C LEU A 12 35.80 -54.94 38.07
N LEU A 13 34.67 -55.31 37.45
CA LEU A 13 34.27 -56.68 37.07
C LEU A 13 33.69 -57.56 38.19
N ALA A 14 32.36 -57.50 38.32
CA ALA A 14 31.46 -58.64 38.12
C ALA A 14 30.16 -58.48 38.91
N GLY A 15 29.04 -58.83 38.27
CA GLY A 15 27.86 -59.34 38.99
C GLY A 15 26.76 -58.33 39.27
N CYS A 16 25.88 -58.18 38.27
CA CYS A 16 24.41 -58.05 38.40
C CYS A 16 23.85 -57.31 39.63
N ARG A 17 23.41 -56.05 39.45
CA ARG A 17 22.37 -55.43 40.28
C ARG A 17 21.05 -55.41 39.54
N SER A 18 20.05 -56.03 40.15
CA SER A 18 18.63 -55.92 39.85
C SER A 18 17.98 -54.81 40.70
N GLN A 19 16.93 -54.20 40.10
CA GLN A 19 15.89 -53.29 40.64
C GLN A 19 16.19 -51.79 40.77
N PRO A 20 15.17 -50.89 40.77
CA PRO A 20 13.82 -50.95 40.19
C PRO A 20 13.42 -49.68 39.36
N ASP A 21 12.17 -49.68 38.91
CA ASP A 21 11.43 -48.76 38.04
C ASP A 21 11.62 -47.23 38.15
N GLN A 22 11.64 -46.59 36.97
CA GLN A 22 11.31 -45.18 36.70
C GLN A 22 10.59 -45.10 35.33
N PRO A 23 9.76 -44.07 35.09
CA PRO A 23 8.47 -44.18 34.39
C PRO A 23 8.55 -44.20 32.85
N THR A 24 7.51 -44.81 32.28
CA THR A 24 7.21 -45.03 30.86
C THR A 24 7.47 -43.83 29.95
N ALA A 25 8.43 -43.98 29.03
CA ALA A 25 8.59 -43.13 27.86
C ALA A 25 7.50 -43.44 26.83
N SER A 26 6.88 -42.38 26.29
CA SER A 26 5.91 -42.37 25.20
C SER A 26 6.35 -43.20 23.99
N PRO A 27 5.42 -43.83 23.24
CA PRO A 27 5.78 -44.68 22.13
C PRO A 27 6.45 -43.87 21.02
N ARG A 28 7.69 -44.27 20.71
CA ARG A 28 8.43 -43.86 19.51
C ARG A 28 7.54 -44.10 18.29
N GLN A 29 7.30 -43.06 17.50
CA GLN A 29 6.75 -43.17 16.16
C GLN A 29 7.69 -44.07 15.34
N ALA A 30 7.28 -45.31 15.10
CA ALA A 30 7.97 -46.19 14.17
C ALA A 30 7.86 -45.58 12.77
N ALA A 31 9.00 -45.29 12.14
CA ALA A 31 9.04 -44.81 10.77
C ALA A 31 8.48 -45.90 9.84
N ALA A 32 7.43 -45.57 9.08
CA ALA A 32 6.81 -46.46 8.11
C ALA A 32 7.83 -46.98 7.06
N PRO A 33 7.66 -48.19 6.51
CA PRO A 33 8.54 -48.73 5.48
C PRO A 33 8.64 -47.82 4.24
N ALA A 34 9.82 -47.80 3.59
CA ALA A 34 10.13 -46.88 2.50
C ALA A 34 9.16 -46.94 1.30
N SER A 35 8.50 -48.08 1.07
CA SER A 35 7.46 -48.25 0.05
C SER A 35 6.18 -47.46 0.38
N GLU A 36 5.76 -47.44 1.65
CA GLU A 36 4.60 -46.69 2.14
C GLU A 36 4.86 -45.18 2.19
N GLN A 37 6.10 -44.78 2.48
CA GLN A 37 6.50 -43.37 2.40
C GLN A 37 6.44 -42.85 0.95
N ASN A 38 6.80 -43.69 -0.02
CA ASN A 38 6.75 -43.32 -1.43
C ASN A 38 5.31 -43.21 -1.95
N THR A 39 4.40 -44.09 -1.51
CA THR A 39 2.97 -44.01 -1.87
C THR A 39 2.28 -42.83 -1.19
N ALA A 40 2.55 -42.56 0.09
CA ALA A 40 2.03 -41.39 0.80
C ALA A 40 2.48 -40.08 0.14
N ARG A 41 3.75 -40.01 -0.30
CA ARG A 41 4.30 -38.87 -1.06
C ARG A 41 3.64 -38.72 -2.42
N GLN A 42 3.43 -39.80 -3.17
CA GLN A 42 2.71 -39.76 -4.45
C GLN A 42 1.27 -39.27 -4.27
N LEU A 43 0.57 -39.75 -3.24
CA LEU A 43 -0.76 -39.25 -2.87
C LEU A 43 -0.72 -37.77 -2.46
N GLY A 44 0.35 -37.33 -1.80
CA GLY A 44 0.61 -35.92 -1.47
C GLY A 44 0.78 -35.04 -2.71
N LEU A 45 1.46 -35.52 -3.76
CA LEU A 45 1.55 -34.80 -5.04
C LEU A 45 0.17 -34.68 -5.71
N LEU A 46 -0.62 -35.76 -5.72
CA LEU A 46 -2.00 -35.73 -6.22
C LEU A 46 -2.89 -34.79 -5.40
N LEU A 47 -2.62 -34.65 -4.10
CA LEU A 47 -3.32 -33.72 -3.22
C LEU A 47 -3.00 -32.26 -3.59
N ILE A 48 -1.75 -31.95 -3.93
CA ILE A 48 -1.35 -30.62 -4.43
C ILE A 48 -2.09 -30.31 -5.74
N ASP A 49 -2.18 -31.25 -6.67
CA ASP A 49 -2.88 -31.03 -7.93
C ASP A 49 -4.39 -30.86 -7.73
N ALA A 50 -5.03 -31.72 -6.92
CA ALA A 50 -6.43 -31.57 -6.55
C ALA A 50 -6.69 -30.22 -5.84
N ALA A 51 -5.75 -29.78 -5.00
CA ALA A 51 -5.80 -28.47 -4.36
C ALA A 51 -5.59 -27.32 -5.34
N ARG A 52 -4.94 -27.51 -6.50
CA ARG A 52 -4.81 -26.50 -7.56
C ARG A 52 -6.07 -26.39 -8.41
N ASP A 53 -6.78 -27.49 -8.59
CA ASP A 53 -8.02 -27.56 -9.37
C ASP A 53 -9.25 -27.14 -8.55
N GLY A 54 -9.17 -27.30 -7.22
CA GLY A 54 -10.27 -26.98 -6.32
C GLY A 54 -11.28 -28.10 -6.13
N ASP A 55 -10.87 -29.34 -6.39
CA ASP A 55 -11.72 -30.52 -6.23
C ASP A 55 -11.77 -30.96 -4.76
N SER A 56 -12.74 -30.43 -4.02
CA SER A 56 -12.93 -30.71 -2.59
C SER A 56 -13.18 -32.20 -2.31
N ARG A 57 -13.86 -32.93 -3.21
CA ARG A 57 -14.11 -34.37 -3.04
C ARG A 57 -12.83 -35.17 -3.18
N ARG A 58 -12.03 -34.87 -4.20
CA ARG A 58 -10.73 -35.52 -4.41
C ARG A 58 -9.75 -35.22 -3.27
N ILE A 59 -9.75 -33.99 -2.74
CA ILE A 59 -8.95 -33.63 -1.56
C ILE A 59 -9.34 -34.49 -0.35
N GLN A 60 -10.64 -34.57 -0.03
CA GLN A 60 -11.11 -35.40 1.10
C GLN A 60 -10.74 -36.88 0.92
N GLY A 61 -10.93 -37.42 -0.28
CA GLY A 61 -10.57 -38.82 -0.58
C GLY A 61 -9.06 -39.10 -0.47
N LEU A 62 -8.22 -38.16 -0.88
CA LEU A 62 -6.75 -38.29 -0.77
C LEU A 62 -6.28 -38.20 0.68
N LEU A 63 -6.86 -37.29 1.48
CA LEU A 63 -6.56 -37.20 2.90
C LEU A 63 -6.98 -38.46 3.65
N PHE A 64 -8.15 -39.02 3.33
CA PHE A 64 -8.61 -40.29 3.92
C PHE A 64 -7.67 -41.46 3.59
N ARG A 65 -7.04 -41.45 2.39
CA ARG A 65 -6.04 -42.45 1.97
C ARG A 65 -4.64 -42.22 2.54
N GLY A 66 -4.46 -41.27 3.46
CA GLY A 66 -3.17 -40.99 4.08
C GLY A 66 -2.20 -40.22 3.18
N ALA A 67 -2.71 -39.35 2.29
CA ALA A 67 -1.85 -38.46 1.52
C ALA A 67 -0.96 -37.60 2.44
N ASP A 68 0.33 -37.53 2.14
CA ASP A 68 1.25 -36.64 2.84
C ASP A 68 0.89 -35.17 2.56
N VAL A 69 0.34 -34.50 3.56
CA VAL A 69 -0.09 -33.09 3.48
C VAL A 69 1.11 -32.13 3.42
N LEU A 70 2.28 -32.58 3.86
CA LEU A 70 3.53 -31.82 3.86
C LEU A 70 4.35 -32.02 2.58
N ALA A 71 3.87 -32.86 1.65
CA ALA A 71 4.50 -33.07 0.36
C ALA A 71 4.72 -31.74 -0.39
N ARG A 72 5.75 -31.74 -1.24
CA ARG A 72 6.13 -30.60 -2.07
C ARG A 72 6.30 -31.04 -3.51
N ASP A 73 5.78 -30.24 -4.43
CA ASP A 73 6.02 -30.41 -5.86
C ASP A 73 7.43 -29.92 -6.26
N ASP A 74 7.77 -30.07 -7.54
CA ASP A 74 9.08 -29.69 -8.09
C ASP A 74 9.38 -28.18 -7.97
N ARG A 75 8.37 -27.35 -7.70
CA ARG A 75 8.50 -25.90 -7.44
C ARG A 75 8.55 -25.60 -5.94
N GLY A 76 8.71 -26.62 -5.10
CA GLY A 76 8.70 -26.52 -3.65
C GLY A 76 7.34 -26.18 -3.06
N ARG A 77 6.25 -26.20 -3.84
CA ARG A 77 4.92 -25.79 -3.39
C ARG A 77 4.29 -26.89 -2.55
N ALA A 78 3.91 -26.53 -1.32
CA ALA A 78 3.01 -27.32 -0.48
C ALA A 78 1.53 -27.18 -0.90
N VAL A 79 0.65 -28.02 -0.35
CA VAL A 79 -0.80 -28.02 -0.67
C VAL A 79 -1.46 -26.65 -0.51
N LEU A 80 -1.08 -25.86 0.50
CA LEU A 80 -1.62 -24.52 0.72
C LEU A 80 -1.20 -23.54 -0.40
N HIS A 81 0.00 -23.68 -0.97
CA HIS A 81 0.40 -22.85 -2.11
C HIS A 81 -0.44 -23.15 -3.35
N ALA A 82 -0.71 -24.43 -3.59
CA ALA A 82 -1.58 -24.85 -4.68
C ALA A 82 -3.00 -24.34 -4.48
N PHE A 83 -3.52 -24.41 -3.24
CA PHE A 83 -4.81 -23.83 -2.86
C PHE A 83 -4.91 -22.35 -3.25
N PHE A 84 -3.92 -21.51 -2.88
CA PHE A 84 -3.93 -20.08 -3.24
C PHE A 84 -3.60 -19.78 -4.72
N SER A 85 -3.11 -20.77 -5.47
CA SER A 85 -2.76 -20.67 -6.88
C SER A 85 -3.86 -21.12 -7.85
N ARG A 86 -5.03 -21.51 -7.34
CA ARG A 86 -6.19 -21.93 -8.15
C ARG A 86 -6.55 -20.92 -9.23
N ARG A 87 -6.89 -21.42 -10.43
CA ARG A 87 -7.38 -20.58 -11.53
C ARG A 87 -8.77 -20.01 -11.22
N ASN A 88 -9.67 -20.84 -10.71
CA ASN A 88 -11.05 -20.45 -10.40
C ASN A 88 -11.22 -20.21 -8.90
N TRP A 89 -10.96 -18.97 -8.47
CA TRP A 89 -10.97 -18.61 -7.06
C TRP A 89 -12.39 -18.47 -6.53
N ARG A 90 -12.90 -19.54 -5.90
CA ARG A 90 -14.13 -19.50 -5.08
C ARG A 90 -13.72 -19.52 -3.62
N LEU A 91 -14.32 -18.64 -2.81
CA LEU A 91 -14.03 -18.57 -1.38
C LEU A 91 -14.47 -19.87 -0.71
N ASP A 92 -13.51 -20.72 -0.35
CA ASP A 92 -13.77 -21.98 0.34
C ASP A 92 -12.93 -22.01 1.63
N GLU A 93 -13.36 -21.21 2.61
CA GLU A 93 -12.74 -21.16 3.93
C GLU A 93 -12.85 -22.51 4.65
N GLN A 94 -13.90 -23.29 4.38
CA GLN A 94 -14.09 -24.61 4.94
C GLN A 94 -13.00 -25.58 4.46
N LEU A 95 -12.68 -25.56 3.17
CA LEU A 95 -11.59 -26.38 2.63
C LEU A 95 -10.21 -25.92 3.12
N LEU A 96 -9.98 -24.61 3.26
CA LEU A 96 -8.75 -24.10 3.87
C LEU A 96 -8.61 -24.60 5.32
N GLN A 97 -9.67 -24.51 6.12
CA GLN A 97 -9.69 -25.02 7.48
C GLN A 97 -9.47 -26.54 7.53
N LEU A 98 -10.04 -27.29 6.59
CA LEU A 98 -9.86 -28.73 6.49
C LEU A 98 -8.40 -29.09 6.24
N LEU A 99 -7.73 -28.41 5.29
CA LEU A 99 -6.30 -28.64 5.01
C LEU A 99 -5.42 -28.28 6.22
N LEU A 100 -5.71 -27.18 6.91
CA LEU A 100 -4.97 -26.79 8.12
C LEU A 100 -5.18 -27.78 9.27
N ARG A 101 -6.41 -28.26 9.49
CA ARG A 101 -6.71 -29.31 10.48
C ARG A 101 -6.05 -30.65 10.14
N ALA A 102 -5.86 -30.93 8.85
CA ALA A 102 -5.11 -32.09 8.37
C ALA A 102 -3.58 -31.93 8.51
N GLY A 103 -3.09 -30.83 9.11
CA GLY A 103 -1.67 -30.62 9.40
C GLY A 103 -0.90 -29.87 8.31
N ALA A 104 -1.58 -29.21 7.36
CA ALA A 104 -0.88 -28.41 6.36
C ALA A 104 -0.12 -27.25 7.00
N ASP A 105 1.16 -27.11 6.68
CA ASP A 105 2.04 -26.11 7.27
C ASP A 105 1.76 -24.68 6.72
N PRO A 106 1.24 -23.75 7.56
CA PRO A 106 0.97 -22.37 7.15
C PRO A 106 2.24 -21.51 6.97
N ALA A 107 3.39 -21.98 7.46
CA ALA A 107 4.69 -21.34 7.32
C ALA A 107 5.51 -21.89 6.14
N ALA A 108 5.00 -22.89 5.41
CA ALA A 108 5.68 -23.49 4.28
C ALA A 108 6.13 -22.43 3.27
N ARG A 109 7.32 -22.61 2.68
CA ARG A 109 7.86 -21.71 1.65
C ARG A 109 7.94 -22.40 0.29
N ASP A 110 7.49 -21.75 -0.77
CA ASP A 110 7.72 -22.21 -2.15
C ASP A 110 9.13 -21.86 -2.65
N ALA A 111 9.49 -22.24 -3.89
CA ALA A 111 10.78 -21.91 -4.50
C ALA A 111 11.04 -20.40 -4.67
N SER A 112 10.01 -19.55 -4.54
CA SER A 112 10.17 -18.10 -4.48
C SER A 112 10.27 -17.55 -3.05
N GLY A 113 10.33 -18.44 -2.06
CA GLY A 113 10.35 -18.09 -0.63
C GLY A 113 9.00 -17.58 -0.12
N LYS A 114 7.93 -17.61 -0.92
CA LYS A 114 6.60 -17.13 -0.52
C LYS A 114 5.94 -18.15 0.38
N THR A 115 5.18 -17.64 1.34
CA THR A 115 4.31 -18.44 2.21
C THR A 115 2.86 -18.43 1.71
N PRO A 116 1.98 -19.32 2.19
CA PRO A 116 0.55 -19.25 1.92
C PRO A 116 -0.04 -17.85 2.18
N LEU A 117 0.41 -17.16 3.24
CA LEU A 117 -0.03 -15.81 3.58
C LEU A 117 0.35 -14.77 2.53
N HIS A 118 1.52 -14.90 1.87
CA HIS A 118 1.91 -14.04 0.76
C HIS A 118 0.93 -14.18 -0.42
N LEU A 119 0.56 -15.42 -0.75
CA LEU A 119 -0.34 -15.70 -1.87
C LEU A 119 -1.77 -15.24 -1.56
N ALA A 120 -2.26 -15.48 -0.33
CA ALA A 120 -3.54 -14.98 0.15
C ALA A 120 -3.61 -13.45 0.10
N ALA A 121 -2.54 -12.77 0.53
CA ALA A 121 -2.44 -11.32 0.51
C ALA A 121 -2.48 -10.75 -0.92
N ARG A 122 -1.76 -11.38 -1.85
CA ARG A 122 -1.76 -11.00 -3.29
C ARG A 122 -3.13 -11.17 -3.94
N ARG A 123 -3.96 -12.11 -3.49
CA ARG A 123 -5.33 -12.30 -3.99
C ARG A 123 -6.31 -11.25 -3.48
N GLY A 124 -5.94 -10.50 -2.45
CA GLY A 124 -6.74 -9.39 -1.93
C GLY A 124 -7.99 -9.79 -1.15
N ARG A 125 -8.06 -11.02 -0.60
CA ARG A 125 -9.23 -11.51 0.14
C ARG A 125 -8.93 -11.61 1.64
N ALA A 126 -9.70 -10.91 2.48
CA ALA A 126 -9.44 -10.85 3.92
C ALA A 126 -9.78 -12.15 4.68
N GLY A 127 -10.82 -12.89 4.28
CA GLY A 127 -11.24 -14.13 4.95
C GLY A 127 -10.13 -15.18 5.08
N PRO A 128 -9.50 -15.63 3.98
CA PRO A 128 -8.40 -16.59 4.03
C PRO A 128 -7.17 -16.06 4.78
N VAL A 129 -6.91 -14.76 4.72
CA VAL A 129 -5.84 -14.11 5.50
C VAL A 129 -6.13 -14.25 7.00
N ARG A 130 -7.36 -14.01 7.45
CA ARG A 130 -7.75 -14.22 8.86
C ARG A 130 -7.58 -15.67 9.29
N VAL A 131 -7.97 -16.63 8.47
CA VAL A 131 -7.82 -18.06 8.76
C VAL A 131 -6.34 -18.45 8.90
N LEU A 132 -5.47 -17.99 7.98
CA LEU A 132 -4.03 -18.24 8.07
C LEU A 132 -3.39 -17.58 9.30
N LEU A 133 -3.81 -16.36 9.65
CA LEU A 133 -3.32 -15.68 10.86
C LEU A 133 -3.75 -16.40 12.14
N ALA A 134 -4.98 -16.92 12.17
CA ALA A 134 -5.45 -17.77 13.27
C ALA A 134 -4.65 -19.08 13.38
N ALA A 135 -4.12 -19.59 12.26
CA ALA A 135 -3.16 -20.69 12.21
C ALA A 135 -1.69 -20.26 12.44
N ALA A 136 -1.45 -19.12 13.08
CA ALA A 136 -0.12 -18.59 13.42
C ALA A 136 0.81 -18.32 12.23
N ALA A 137 0.28 -18.04 11.03
CA ALA A 137 1.11 -17.61 9.91
C ALA A 137 1.79 -16.26 10.20
N SER A 138 3.11 -16.19 9.98
CA SER A 138 3.88 -14.98 10.26
C SER A 138 3.60 -13.84 9.27
N VAL A 139 3.14 -12.69 9.79
CA VAL A 139 2.98 -11.44 9.03
C VAL A 139 4.32 -10.81 8.61
N ALA A 140 5.41 -11.21 9.24
CA ALA A 140 6.76 -10.68 9.00
C ALA A 140 7.60 -11.57 8.07
N ALA A 141 7.03 -12.68 7.59
CA ALA A 141 7.72 -13.54 6.64
C ALA A 141 8.14 -12.73 5.40
N ARG A 142 9.38 -12.94 4.94
CA ARG A 142 9.93 -12.32 3.74
C ARG A 142 10.13 -13.37 2.65
N ASP A 143 9.68 -13.09 1.44
CA ASP A 143 10.01 -13.89 0.26
C ASP A 143 11.44 -13.62 -0.23
N ARG A 144 11.86 -14.26 -1.33
CA ARG A 144 13.22 -14.11 -1.90
C ARG A 144 13.55 -12.70 -2.43
N HIS A 145 12.57 -11.80 -2.45
CA HIS A 145 12.75 -10.41 -2.84
C HIS A 145 12.67 -9.49 -1.62
N GLY A 146 12.70 -10.06 -0.41
CA GLY A 146 12.47 -9.35 0.84
C GLY A 146 11.04 -8.85 1.03
N SER A 147 10.09 -9.18 0.14
CA SER A 147 8.71 -8.71 0.22
C SER A 147 7.96 -9.45 1.33
N THR A 148 7.13 -8.72 2.08
CA THR A 148 6.23 -9.28 3.10
C THR A 148 4.81 -9.46 2.55
N PRO A 149 3.89 -10.15 3.24
CA PRO A 149 2.49 -10.19 2.84
C PRO A 149 1.86 -8.79 2.69
N LEU A 150 2.28 -7.82 3.51
CA LEU A 150 1.81 -6.43 3.41
C LEU A 150 2.21 -5.79 2.08
N HIS A 151 3.42 -6.04 1.58
CA HIS A 151 3.89 -5.55 0.27
C HIS A 151 3.02 -6.07 -0.87
N LEU A 152 2.66 -7.36 -0.83
CA LEU A 152 1.83 -7.98 -1.86
C LEU A 152 0.37 -7.55 -1.80
N ALA A 153 -0.18 -7.35 -0.60
CA ALA A 153 -1.51 -6.77 -0.40
C ALA A 153 -1.59 -5.33 -0.93
N ALA A 154 -0.52 -4.55 -0.71
CA ALA A 154 -0.44 -3.18 -1.18
C ALA A 154 -0.40 -3.10 -2.71
N ARG A 155 0.43 -3.93 -3.36
CA ARG A 155 0.46 -4.04 -4.83
C ARG A 155 -0.88 -4.51 -5.43
N ALA A 156 -1.64 -5.31 -4.69
CA ALA A 156 -2.96 -5.77 -5.12
C ALA A 156 -4.11 -4.76 -4.84
N GLY A 157 -3.82 -3.61 -4.23
CA GLY A 157 -4.83 -2.61 -3.86
C GLY A 157 -5.79 -3.05 -2.74
N ALA A 158 -5.47 -4.11 -2.01
CA ALA A 158 -6.41 -4.78 -1.11
C ALA A 158 -6.46 -4.15 0.30
N VAL A 159 -7.23 -3.05 0.45
CA VAL A 159 -7.33 -2.28 1.70
C VAL A 159 -7.75 -3.13 2.91
N GLU A 160 -8.74 -4.01 2.76
CA GLU A 160 -9.21 -4.86 3.87
C GLU A 160 -8.14 -5.84 4.35
N VAL A 161 -7.32 -6.36 3.42
CA VAL A 161 -6.19 -7.22 3.74
C VAL A 161 -5.11 -6.42 4.45
N LEU A 162 -4.78 -5.21 3.97
CA LEU A 162 -3.83 -4.31 4.64
C LEU A 162 -4.26 -4.02 6.09
N GLN A 163 -5.54 -3.72 6.30
CA GLN A 163 -6.12 -3.51 7.63
C GLN A 163 -5.94 -4.74 8.52
N THR A 164 -6.24 -5.93 7.98
CA THR A 164 -6.14 -7.19 8.72
C THR A 164 -4.69 -7.49 9.10
N LEU A 165 -3.74 -7.34 8.18
CA LEU A 165 -2.31 -7.58 8.42
C LEU A 165 -1.73 -6.59 9.42
N VAL A 166 -2.07 -5.30 9.32
CA VAL A 166 -1.59 -4.29 10.28
C VAL A 166 -2.17 -4.51 11.68
N LYS A 167 -3.45 -4.90 11.79
CA LYS A 167 -4.04 -5.30 13.08
C LYS A 167 -3.33 -6.51 13.69
N ALA A 168 -2.82 -7.41 12.86
CA ALA A 168 -2.02 -8.57 13.27
C ALA A 168 -0.52 -8.24 13.47
N GLY A 169 -0.13 -6.96 13.48
CA GLY A 169 1.24 -6.53 13.82
C GLY A 169 2.20 -6.37 12.63
N ALA A 170 1.70 -6.36 11.38
CA ALA A 170 2.55 -6.11 10.22
C ALA A 170 3.18 -4.70 10.27
N ARG A 171 4.51 -4.63 10.11
CA ARG A 171 5.23 -3.35 10.09
C ARG A 171 5.00 -2.61 8.76
N ILE A 172 4.33 -1.46 8.83
CA ILE A 172 4.07 -0.59 7.67
C ILE A 172 5.37 -0.05 7.07
N ALA A 173 6.38 0.21 7.90
CA ALA A 173 7.67 0.76 7.47
C ALA A 173 8.63 -0.31 6.92
N ALA A 174 8.22 -1.56 6.80
CA ALA A 174 9.05 -2.60 6.20
C ALA A 174 9.33 -2.25 4.73
N VAL A 175 10.53 -2.62 4.28
CA VAL A 175 10.98 -2.47 2.89
C VAL A 175 11.41 -3.81 2.33
N ASP A 176 11.25 -3.98 1.02
CA ASP A 176 11.78 -5.13 0.29
C ASP A 176 13.30 -4.98 0.03
N GLU A 177 13.92 -5.95 -0.66
CA GLU A 177 15.36 -5.90 -0.99
C GLU A 177 15.74 -4.73 -1.90
N ARG A 178 14.77 -4.17 -2.62
CA ARG A 178 14.95 -2.99 -3.46
C ARG A 178 14.71 -1.69 -2.68
N GLY A 179 14.52 -1.76 -1.37
CA GLY A 179 14.20 -0.60 -0.53
C GLY A 179 12.77 -0.07 -0.72
N ARG A 180 11.89 -0.78 -1.43
CA ARG A 180 10.52 -0.33 -1.68
C ARG A 180 9.65 -0.66 -0.49
N SER A 181 8.92 0.33 0.01
CA SER A 181 7.90 0.12 1.04
C SER A 181 6.59 -0.44 0.45
N ALA A 182 5.69 -0.92 1.31
CA ALA A 182 4.33 -1.27 0.90
C ALA A 182 3.62 -0.10 0.18
N LEU A 183 3.85 1.14 0.64
CA LEU A 183 3.30 2.33 -0.01
C LEU A 183 3.86 2.51 -1.43
N ALA A 184 5.16 2.31 -1.64
CA ALA A 184 5.78 2.38 -2.97
C ALA A 184 5.14 1.37 -3.93
N LEU A 185 4.82 0.16 -3.47
CA LEU A 185 4.19 -0.86 -4.29
C LEU A 185 2.69 -0.64 -4.53
N ALA A 186 1.98 -0.03 -3.59
CA ALA A 186 0.61 0.44 -3.83
C ALA A 186 0.60 1.59 -4.86
N ALA A 187 1.64 2.41 -4.87
CA ALA A 187 1.77 3.52 -5.80
C ALA A 187 2.02 3.08 -7.25
N THR A 188 2.58 1.88 -7.47
CA THR A 188 2.78 1.29 -8.80
C THR A 188 1.53 0.58 -9.35
N ALA A 189 0.46 0.46 -8.56
CA ALA A 189 -0.79 -0.14 -9.00
C ALA A 189 -1.75 0.98 -9.43
N ASP A 190 -2.35 0.86 -10.62
CA ASP A 190 -3.03 1.93 -11.37
C ASP A 190 -4.26 2.59 -10.70
N GLU A 191 -4.62 2.19 -9.50
CA GLU A 191 -5.62 2.86 -8.67
C GLU A 191 -5.30 2.52 -7.23
N CYS A 192 -5.27 3.44 -6.24
CA CYS A 192 -5.07 2.94 -4.88
C CYS A 192 -5.63 3.77 -3.70
N PRO A 193 -6.88 3.45 -3.29
CA PRO A 193 -7.33 3.56 -1.90
C PRO A 193 -6.36 2.95 -0.88
N ALA A 194 -5.61 1.91 -1.27
CA ALA A 194 -4.57 1.29 -0.43
C ALA A 194 -3.35 2.19 -0.20
N GLY A 195 -2.91 2.94 -1.22
CA GLY A 195 -1.85 3.94 -1.10
C GLY A 195 -2.27 5.08 -0.16
N LEU A 196 -3.48 5.60 -0.33
CA LEU A 196 -4.07 6.59 0.58
C LEU A 196 -4.21 6.06 2.01
N TRP A 197 -4.62 4.80 2.16
CA TRP A 197 -4.77 4.18 3.47
C TRP A 197 -3.43 4.01 4.19
N LEU A 198 -2.38 3.60 3.47
CA LEU A 198 -1.02 3.45 4.00
C LEU A 198 -0.42 4.81 4.38
N ALA A 199 -0.58 5.82 3.51
CA ALA A 199 -0.11 7.18 3.79
C ALA A 199 -0.81 7.78 5.02
N GLY A 200 -2.13 7.55 5.16
CA GLY A 200 -2.91 7.96 6.34
C GLY A 200 -2.50 7.28 7.66
N ARG A 201 -1.68 6.22 7.62
CA ARG A 201 -1.14 5.51 8.80
C ARG A 201 0.36 5.72 9.01
N GLY A 202 0.93 6.79 8.45
CA GLY A 202 2.32 7.16 8.68
C GLY A 202 3.33 6.35 7.87
N ALA A 203 2.91 5.71 6.78
CA ALA A 203 3.87 5.19 5.81
C ALA A 203 4.72 6.36 5.26
N ARG A 204 6.04 6.22 5.26
CA ARG A 204 6.95 7.27 4.76
C ARG A 204 6.73 7.47 3.26
N VAL A 205 6.13 8.60 2.90
CA VAL A 205 5.79 8.98 1.52
C VAL A 205 7.01 9.44 0.70
N THR A 206 8.07 9.88 1.36
CA THR A 206 9.32 10.38 0.76
C THR A 206 10.48 9.39 0.78
N ALA A 207 10.31 8.21 1.39
CA ALA A 207 11.40 7.25 1.51
C ALA A 207 11.77 6.70 0.13
N ASN A 208 12.95 7.05 -0.35
CA ASN A 208 13.44 6.57 -1.63
C ASN A 208 13.78 5.08 -1.58
N ASP A 209 13.49 4.37 -2.66
CA ASP A 209 13.98 3.01 -2.85
C ASP A 209 15.48 3.01 -3.21
N ALA A 210 16.07 1.82 -3.42
CA ALA A 210 17.48 1.66 -3.76
C ALA A 210 17.89 2.37 -5.06
N PHE A 211 16.92 2.79 -5.88
CA PHE A 211 17.10 3.50 -7.13
C PHE A 211 16.79 5.01 -6.98
N GLY A 212 16.63 5.53 -5.76
CA GLY A 212 16.34 6.94 -5.51
C GLY A 212 14.89 7.35 -5.77
N ARG A 213 13.96 6.40 -5.95
CA ARG A 213 12.56 6.66 -6.33
C ARG A 213 11.68 6.79 -5.09
N SER A 214 10.97 7.90 -4.93
CA SER A 214 10.00 8.04 -3.84
C SER A 214 8.64 7.41 -4.19
N PRO A 215 7.89 6.86 -3.21
CA PRO A 215 6.51 6.39 -3.41
C PRO A 215 5.60 7.42 -4.07
N LEU A 216 5.83 8.72 -3.80
CA LEU A 216 5.12 9.81 -4.45
C LEU A 216 5.51 10.03 -5.91
N ALA A 217 6.75 9.74 -6.31
CA ALA A 217 7.13 9.75 -7.72
C ALA A 217 6.36 8.67 -8.50
N TRP A 218 6.12 7.50 -7.89
CA TRP A 218 5.26 6.46 -8.47
C TRP A 218 3.79 6.86 -8.53
N LEU A 219 3.23 7.45 -7.47
CA LEU A 219 1.86 7.99 -7.48
C LEU A 219 1.68 9.10 -8.53
N ALA A 220 2.72 9.89 -8.79
CA ALA A 220 2.74 10.92 -9.82
C ALA A 220 2.91 10.37 -11.24
N GLY A 221 3.72 9.32 -11.41
CA GLY A 221 4.06 8.68 -12.68
C GLY A 221 2.99 7.73 -13.23
N CYS A 222 2.25 7.01 -12.37
CA CYS A 222 1.18 6.10 -12.81
C CYS A 222 0.00 6.85 -13.48
N CYS A 223 -0.21 8.14 -13.20
CA CYS A 223 -1.19 8.95 -13.95
C CYS A 223 -0.69 9.43 -15.33
N LEU A 224 0.53 9.06 -15.76
CA LEU A 224 1.11 9.35 -17.07
C LEU A 224 1.41 8.09 -17.89
N ALA A 225 1.19 6.89 -17.35
CA ALA A 225 1.40 5.60 -18.05
C ALA A 225 0.28 5.23 -19.03
N ALA A 226 -0.28 6.24 -19.71
CA ALA A 226 -0.81 6.09 -21.07
C ALA A 226 0.33 6.17 -22.12
N CYS A 227 1.59 6.30 -21.68
CA CYS A 227 2.77 6.15 -22.52
C CYS A 227 3.38 4.77 -22.23
N GLY A 228 3.38 3.90 -23.23
CA GLY A 228 3.71 2.48 -23.12
C GLY A 228 5.16 2.18 -22.76
N ASP A 229 5.31 0.93 -22.31
CA ASP A 229 6.47 0.04 -22.20
C ASP A 229 7.90 0.58 -22.00
N ASP A 230 8.62 -0.18 -21.17
CA ASP A 230 10.07 -0.35 -21.16
C ASP A 230 10.94 0.90 -21.02
N THR A 231 11.26 1.26 -19.77
CA THR A 231 12.51 1.98 -19.50
C THR A 231 13.38 1.14 -18.57
N SER A 232 14.15 0.26 -19.22
CA SER A 232 15.26 -0.52 -18.66
C SER A 232 16.58 0.28 -18.61
N ASP A 233 16.56 1.59 -18.88
CA ASP A 233 17.77 2.38 -18.95
C ASP A 233 18.19 2.91 -17.58
N GLU A 234 19.20 2.27 -17.00
CA GLU A 234 19.72 2.48 -15.64
C GLU A 234 20.43 3.84 -15.46
N ASP A 235 20.79 4.54 -16.54
CA ASP A 235 21.59 5.78 -16.50
C ASP A 235 20.79 7.09 -16.57
N ALA A 236 19.47 7.04 -16.78
CA ALA A 236 18.65 8.25 -16.96
C ALA A 236 18.17 8.90 -15.65
N TRP A 237 18.31 8.24 -14.50
CA TRP A 237 17.59 8.58 -13.27
C TRP A 237 18.08 9.84 -12.50
N PRO A 238 19.38 10.17 -12.46
CA PRO A 238 19.86 11.42 -11.85
C PRO A 238 19.29 12.68 -12.52
N ASP A 239 19.02 12.61 -13.83
CA ASP A 239 18.36 13.67 -14.59
C ASP A 239 16.84 13.70 -14.35
N VAL A 240 16.19 12.55 -14.15
CA VAL A 240 14.77 12.45 -13.79
C VAL A 240 14.49 13.01 -12.39
N CYS A 241 15.40 12.86 -11.43
CA CYS A 241 15.29 13.48 -10.11
C CYS A 241 15.36 15.02 -10.18
N ARG A 242 16.20 15.58 -11.07
CA ARG A 242 16.18 17.02 -11.42
C ARG A 242 14.86 17.45 -12.08
N ARG A 243 14.23 16.55 -12.84
CA ARG A 243 12.88 16.72 -13.44
C ARG A 243 11.72 16.37 -12.49
N ALA A 244 11.98 15.97 -11.24
CA ALA A 244 10.94 15.55 -10.29
C ALA A 244 10.10 16.71 -9.75
N GLY A 245 10.62 17.94 -9.74
CA GLY A 245 9.85 19.15 -9.43
C GLY A 245 8.62 19.29 -10.34
N PRO A 246 8.81 19.29 -11.68
CA PRO A 246 7.71 19.23 -12.65
C PRO A 246 6.72 18.09 -12.44
N LEU A 247 7.19 16.89 -12.06
CA LEU A 247 6.33 15.73 -11.81
C LEU A 247 5.46 15.88 -10.55
N ARG A 248 6.02 16.42 -9.46
CA ARG A 248 5.27 16.70 -8.22
C ARG A 248 4.25 17.81 -8.44
N ALA A 249 4.60 18.84 -9.20
CA ALA A 249 3.69 19.89 -9.62
C ALA A 249 2.51 19.34 -10.42
N ALA A 250 2.79 18.49 -11.41
CA ALA A 250 1.76 17.85 -12.23
C ALA A 250 0.81 16.95 -11.41
N ALA A 251 1.35 16.18 -10.47
CA ALA A 251 0.57 15.34 -9.56
C ALA A 251 -0.32 16.17 -8.62
N LEU A 252 0.22 17.26 -8.05
CA LEU A 252 -0.54 18.18 -7.20
C LEU A 252 -1.69 18.82 -7.98
N GLN A 253 -1.46 19.19 -9.24
CA GLN A 253 -2.51 19.76 -10.08
C GLN A 253 -3.61 18.77 -10.40
N ARG A 254 -3.26 17.53 -10.75
CA ARG A 254 -4.26 16.48 -10.97
C ARG A 254 -5.06 16.20 -9.70
N ALA A 255 -4.39 16.04 -8.56
CA ALA A 255 -5.06 15.87 -7.28
C ALA A 255 -6.00 17.03 -6.95
N THR A 256 -5.62 18.25 -7.31
CA THR A 256 -6.44 19.45 -7.14
C THR A 256 -7.63 19.49 -8.10
N ARG A 257 -7.46 19.05 -9.35
CA ARG A 257 -8.52 18.92 -10.36
C ARG A 257 -9.58 17.88 -9.97
N GLU A 258 -9.13 16.76 -9.44
CA GLU A 258 -9.99 15.67 -8.95
C GLU A 258 -10.64 15.98 -7.60
N GLY A 259 -10.20 17.05 -6.91
CA GLY A 259 -10.71 17.41 -5.58
C GLY A 259 -10.19 16.52 -4.44
N SER A 260 -9.15 15.73 -4.70
CA SER A 260 -8.55 14.79 -3.75
C SER A 260 -7.72 15.50 -2.67
N ARG A 261 -8.39 16.12 -1.69
CA ARG A 261 -7.76 16.90 -0.59
C ARG A 261 -6.67 16.12 0.15
N ARG A 262 -6.90 14.85 0.41
CA ARG A 262 -5.94 13.97 1.10
C ARG A 262 -4.67 13.77 0.27
N LEU A 263 -4.81 13.52 -1.04
CA LEU A 263 -3.68 13.33 -1.93
C LEU A 263 -2.87 14.62 -2.09
N ALA A 264 -3.56 15.76 -2.28
CA ALA A 264 -2.92 17.06 -2.34
C ALA A 264 -2.16 17.40 -1.05
N GLY A 265 -2.73 17.12 0.13
CA GLY A 265 -2.07 17.34 1.41
C GLY A 265 -0.81 16.47 1.58
N LEU A 266 -0.87 15.21 1.15
CA LEU A 266 0.31 14.32 1.18
C LEU A 266 1.40 14.79 0.21
N LEU A 267 1.03 15.29 -0.97
CA LEU A 267 1.96 15.84 -1.95
C LEU A 267 2.65 17.09 -1.42
N LEU A 268 1.89 18.02 -0.81
CA LEU A 268 2.42 19.25 -0.22
C LEU A 268 3.34 18.96 0.98
N LEU A 269 2.95 18.07 1.89
CA LEU A 269 3.79 17.65 3.02
C LEU A 269 5.08 16.95 2.58
N ALA A 270 5.11 16.42 1.37
CA ALA A 270 6.28 15.81 0.77
C ALA A 270 7.14 16.78 -0.06
N GLY A 271 6.85 18.08 0.01
CA GLY A 271 7.58 19.13 -0.69
C GLY A 271 7.21 19.27 -2.16
N ALA A 272 5.95 19.01 -2.53
CA ALA A 272 5.40 19.57 -3.77
C ALA A 272 5.25 21.08 -3.60
N ASP A 273 5.73 21.84 -4.58
CA ASP A 273 5.58 23.28 -4.60
C ASP A 273 4.10 23.66 -4.87
N PRO A 274 3.41 24.34 -3.93
CA PRO A 274 2.01 24.75 -4.09
C PRO A 274 1.79 25.77 -5.22
N ASP A 275 2.84 26.48 -5.65
CA ASP A 275 2.79 27.55 -6.64
C ASP A 275 3.38 27.16 -7.98
N ALA A 276 3.75 25.89 -8.14
CA ALA A 276 4.30 25.39 -9.37
C ALA A 276 3.29 25.59 -10.53
N PRO A 277 3.73 26.25 -11.63
CA PRO A 277 2.87 26.50 -12.77
C PRO A 277 2.53 25.19 -13.48
N GLY A 278 1.29 25.10 -13.91
CA GLY A 278 0.75 23.92 -14.57
C GLY A 278 1.05 23.81 -16.04
N TYR A 279 1.02 22.58 -16.51
CA TYR A 279 0.84 22.30 -17.92
C TYR A 279 -0.54 22.73 -18.39
N PHE A 280 -0.68 22.90 -19.71
CA PHE A 280 -1.94 23.24 -20.33
C PHE A 280 -3.04 22.25 -19.93
N ASP A 281 -4.14 22.76 -19.39
CA ASP A 281 -5.30 21.97 -19.01
C ASP A 281 -6.39 22.12 -20.08
N PRO A 282 -6.74 21.06 -20.84
CA PRO A 282 -7.76 21.13 -21.88
C PRO A 282 -9.14 21.52 -21.36
N ALA A 283 -9.47 21.21 -20.11
CA ALA A 283 -10.77 21.53 -19.52
C ALA A 283 -10.90 23.02 -19.13
N ILE A 284 -9.75 23.68 -18.91
CA ILE A 284 -9.68 25.08 -18.48
C ILE A 284 -9.26 26.01 -19.64
N GLY A 285 -8.48 25.49 -20.60
CA GLY A 285 -8.06 26.19 -21.81
C GLY A 285 -6.90 27.17 -21.59
N VAL A 286 -6.20 27.12 -20.45
CA VAL A 286 -5.14 28.07 -20.10
C VAL A 286 -3.89 27.32 -19.61
N ALA A 287 -2.71 27.73 -20.07
CA ALA A 287 -1.42 27.21 -19.62
C ALA A 287 -0.86 28.04 -18.44
N GLY A 288 -0.13 27.41 -17.52
CA GLY A 288 0.45 28.09 -16.36
C GLY A 288 -0.52 28.34 -15.21
N ILE A 289 -1.66 27.64 -15.19
CA ILE A 289 -2.58 27.67 -14.06
C ILE A 289 -1.93 26.98 -12.85
N ARG A 290 -2.14 27.52 -11.65
CA ARG A 290 -1.61 27.00 -10.38
C ARG A 290 -2.68 26.20 -9.62
N PRO A 291 -2.29 25.29 -8.71
CA PRO A 291 -3.21 24.51 -7.90
C PRO A 291 -4.32 25.35 -7.23
N LEU A 292 -3.98 26.49 -6.63
CA LEU A 292 -4.98 27.36 -5.98
C LEU A 292 -6.03 27.91 -6.97
N GLN A 293 -5.61 28.25 -8.19
CA GLN A 293 -6.51 28.70 -9.25
C GLN A 293 -7.40 27.55 -9.78
N VAL A 294 -6.86 26.34 -9.89
CA VAL A 294 -7.64 25.13 -10.24
C VAL A 294 -8.72 24.86 -9.17
N ALA A 295 -8.36 24.93 -7.89
CA ALA A 295 -9.31 24.78 -6.78
C ALA A 295 -10.40 25.86 -6.82
N ALA A 296 -10.05 27.08 -7.19
CA ALA A 296 -10.98 28.20 -7.35
C ALA A 296 -11.91 28.05 -8.57
N TRP A 297 -11.43 27.49 -9.67
CA TRP A 297 -12.26 27.15 -10.83
C TRP A 297 -13.26 26.03 -10.51
N ALA A 298 -12.78 24.96 -9.86
CA ALA A 298 -13.59 23.79 -9.51
C ALA A 298 -14.57 24.04 -8.35
N GLY A 299 -14.24 24.97 -7.44
CA GLY A 299 -15.06 25.29 -6.26
C GLY A 299 -14.70 24.50 -5.00
N TYR A 300 -13.52 23.88 -4.95
CA TYR A 300 -13.08 23.06 -3.82
C TYR A 300 -12.59 23.93 -2.66
N THR A 301 -13.52 24.35 -1.79
CA THR A 301 -13.24 25.30 -0.71
C THR A 301 -12.24 24.77 0.32
N GLU A 302 -12.36 23.50 0.74
CA GLU A 302 -11.41 22.89 1.67
C GLU A 302 -10.02 22.68 1.05
N MET A 303 -9.96 22.40 -0.26
CA MET A 303 -8.70 22.29 -0.98
C MET A 303 -8.00 23.63 -1.08
N ALA A 304 -8.75 24.70 -1.39
CA ALA A 304 -8.22 26.06 -1.42
C ALA A 304 -7.70 26.50 -0.03
N ALA A 305 -8.42 26.13 1.04
CA ALA A 305 -7.96 26.35 2.42
C ALA A 305 -6.61 25.66 2.68
N LEU A 306 -6.53 24.35 2.37
CA LEU A 306 -5.33 23.54 2.55
C LEU A 306 -4.12 24.12 1.80
N LEU A 307 -4.31 24.51 0.54
CA LEU A 307 -3.24 25.09 -0.28
C LEU A 307 -2.72 26.39 0.33
N LEU A 308 -3.60 27.28 0.78
CA LEU A 308 -3.21 28.52 1.46
C LEU A 308 -2.52 28.28 2.80
N ASP A 309 -3.01 27.31 3.58
CA ASP A 309 -2.43 26.96 4.88
C ASP A 309 -1.02 26.36 4.71
N LEU A 310 -0.73 25.74 3.56
CA LEU A 310 0.57 25.15 3.21
C LEU A 310 1.42 26.03 2.29
N GLY A 311 1.12 27.33 2.21
CA GLY A 311 2.03 28.33 1.63
C GLY A 311 1.76 28.74 0.18
N ALA A 312 0.63 28.35 -0.43
CA ALA A 312 0.27 28.83 -1.76
C ALA A 312 0.12 30.36 -1.80
N HIS A 313 0.76 31.00 -2.77
CA HIS A 313 0.70 32.44 -2.96
C HIS A 313 -0.70 32.90 -3.39
N LEU A 314 -1.34 33.66 -2.50
CA LEU A 314 -2.72 34.15 -2.67
C LEU A 314 -2.93 35.02 -3.92
N GLN A 315 -1.89 35.77 -4.32
CA GLN A 315 -1.90 36.70 -5.45
C GLN A 315 -1.16 36.18 -6.67
N ALA A 316 -0.89 34.88 -6.73
CA ALA A 316 -0.23 34.30 -7.88
C ALA A 316 -1.13 34.39 -9.13
N THR A 317 -0.54 34.82 -10.24
CA THR A 317 -1.25 35.12 -11.49
C THR A 317 -0.87 34.14 -12.60
N ASP A 318 -1.83 33.63 -13.34
CA ASP A 318 -1.54 32.82 -14.53
C ASP A 318 -1.01 33.68 -15.69
N ARG A 319 -0.86 33.09 -16.89
CA ARG A 319 -0.39 33.81 -18.09
C ARG A 319 -1.30 34.95 -18.54
N ASN A 320 -2.57 34.94 -18.15
CA ASN A 320 -3.53 36.00 -18.44
C ASN A 320 -3.55 37.08 -17.34
N GLY A 321 -2.72 36.95 -16.32
CA GLY A 321 -2.73 37.79 -15.14
C GLY A 321 -3.86 37.46 -14.17
N TRP A 322 -4.57 36.33 -14.33
CA TRP A 322 -5.73 36.05 -13.47
C TRP A 322 -5.30 35.47 -12.14
N THR A 323 -5.87 35.97 -11.05
CA THR A 323 -5.70 35.43 -9.71
C THR A 323 -6.69 34.30 -9.43
N ALA A 324 -6.50 33.57 -8.32
CA ALA A 324 -7.51 32.61 -7.87
C ALA A 324 -8.88 33.28 -7.60
N LEU A 325 -8.89 34.57 -7.21
CA LEU A 325 -10.13 35.31 -7.00
C LEU A 325 -10.87 35.59 -8.32
N ASP A 326 -10.13 35.90 -9.39
CA ASP A 326 -10.70 36.08 -10.73
C ASP A 326 -11.35 34.80 -11.24
N TRP A 327 -10.69 33.65 -11.07
CA TRP A 327 -11.24 32.34 -11.43
C TRP A 327 -12.49 31.99 -10.61
N ALA A 328 -12.48 32.24 -9.29
CA ALA A 328 -13.65 32.05 -8.45
C ALA A 328 -14.82 32.95 -8.88
N ALA A 329 -14.55 34.20 -9.25
CA ALA A 329 -15.56 35.15 -9.72
C ALA A 329 -16.17 34.72 -11.07
N PHE A 330 -15.32 34.34 -12.03
CA PHE A 330 -15.73 33.88 -13.36
C PHE A 330 -16.60 32.61 -13.29
N LYS A 331 -16.26 31.65 -12.43
CA LYS A 331 -17.05 30.42 -12.22
C LYS A 331 -18.13 30.53 -11.14
N ASN A 332 -18.35 31.72 -10.58
CA ASN A 332 -19.32 31.97 -9.51
C ASN A 332 -19.14 31.04 -8.28
N ARG A 333 -17.90 30.80 -7.85
CA ARG A 333 -17.57 30.01 -6.65
C ARG A 333 -17.57 30.91 -5.40
N LEU A 334 -18.75 31.30 -4.94
CA LEU A 334 -18.92 32.25 -3.83
C LEU A 334 -18.22 31.80 -2.53
N ALA A 335 -18.24 30.50 -2.21
CA ALA A 335 -17.58 29.96 -1.01
C ALA A 335 -16.05 30.09 -1.08
N VAL A 336 -15.45 29.79 -2.23
CA VAL A 336 -14.01 29.99 -2.44
C VAL A 336 -13.67 31.48 -2.46
N GLY A 337 -14.48 32.31 -3.12
CA GLY A 337 -14.31 33.78 -3.10
C GLY A 337 -14.35 34.36 -1.69
N ARG A 338 -15.29 33.89 -0.85
CA ARG A 338 -15.35 34.24 0.59
C ARG A 338 -14.06 33.87 1.32
N LEU A 339 -13.53 32.68 1.08
CA LEU A 339 -12.29 32.20 1.70
C LEU A 339 -11.06 32.98 1.22
N LEU A 340 -10.90 33.19 -0.08
CA LEU A 340 -9.79 33.95 -0.65
C LEU A 340 -9.78 35.39 -0.13
N LEU A 341 -10.94 36.05 -0.14
CA LEU A 341 -11.10 37.35 0.47
C LEU A 341 -10.75 37.24 1.96
N ALA A 342 -11.31 36.28 2.71
CA ALA A 342 -11.02 36.06 4.13
C ALA A 342 -9.51 36.06 4.44
N ARG A 343 -8.71 35.43 3.56
CA ARG A 343 -7.25 35.30 3.66
C ARG A 343 -6.45 36.49 3.12
N GLY A 344 -7.12 37.53 2.62
CA GLY A 344 -6.50 38.81 2.26
C GLY A 344 -6.38 39.11 0.76
N ALA A 345 -7.07 38.34 -0.10
CA ALA A 345 -7.00 38.57 -1.55
C ALA A 345 -7.47 39.99 -1.87
N ASP A 346 -6.76 40.66 -2.78
CA ASP A 346 -7.07 42.01 -3.19
C ASP A 346 -8.17 42.00 -4.26
N PRO A 347 -9.37 42.50 -3.97
CA PRO A 347 -10.44 42.57 -4.95
C PRO A 347 -10.25 43.69 -5.99
N ARG A 348 -9.33 44.62 -5.75
CA ARG A 348 -9.04 45.76 -6.64
C ARG A 348 -7.97 45.45 -7.67
N TYR A 349 -7.31 44.30 -7.54
CA TYR A 349 -6.32 43.83 -8.50
C TYR A 349 -6.93 43.79 -9.91
N ARG A 350 -6.17 44.29 -10.89
CA ARG A 350 -6.54 44.29 -12.30
C ARG A 350 -5.61 43.32 -13.04
N ALA A 351 -6.21 42.38 -13.76
CA ALA A 351 -5.46 41.46 -14.62
C ALA A 351 -4.98 42.17 -15.90
N LEU A 352 -4.34 41.44 -16.82
CA LEU A 352 -3.77 42.00 -18.05
C LEU A 352 -4.81 42.61 -19.01
N ASP A 353 -6.07 42.18 -18.93
CA ASP A 353 -7.20 42.77 -19.67
C ASP A 353 -7.76 44.04 -19.01
N GLY A 354 -7.14 44.51 -17.93
CA GLY A 354 -7.56 45.68 -17.16
C GLY A 354 -8.77 45.46 -16.25
N LYS A 355 -9.39 44.26 -16.23
CA LYS A 355 -10.62 44.02 -15.45
C LYS A 355 -10.34 43.57 -14.02
N GLN A 356 -11.26 43.91 -13.11
CA GLN A 356 -11.29 43.40 -11.74
C GLN A 356 -12.13 42.12 -11.62
N ALA A 357 -11.92 41.35 -10.55
CA ALA A 357 -12.69 40.12 -10.30
C ALA A 357 -14.21 40.34 -10.35
N LEU A 358 -14.72 41.45 -9.80
CA LEU A 358 -16.16 41.76 -9.79
C LEU A 358 -16.73 41.94 -11.21
N GLU A 359 -15.95 42.51 -12.12
CA GLU A 359 -16.36 42.76 -13.51
C GLU A 359 -16.47 41.46 -14.31
N ARG A 360 -15.83 40.38 -13.84
CA ARG A 360 -15.91 39.02 -14.42
C ARG A 360 -17.11 38.22 -13.93
N VAL A 361 -17.79 38.66 -12.88
CA VAL A 361 -18.95 37.97 -12.33
C VAL A 361 -20.13 38.11 -13.30
N SER A 362 -20.78 36.98 -13.58
CA SER A 362 -21.99 36.93 -14.40
C SER A 362 -23.09 37.83 -13.80
N PRO A 363 -23.94 38.48 -14.62
CA PRO A 363 -24.99 39.38 -14.14
C PRO A 363 -25.84 38.83 -12.97
N PRO A 364 -26.32 37.57 -12.99
CA PRO A 364 -27.15 37.04 -11.89
C PRO A 364 -26.39 36.88 -10.57
N ALA A 365 -25.07 36.66 -10.62
CA ALA A 365 -24.25 36.47 -9.42
C ALA A 365 -23.68 37.78 -8.85
N ARG A 366 -23.76 38.87 -9.60
CA ARG A 366 -23.08 40.14 -9.29
C ARG A 366 -23.54 40.78 -7.98
N ALA A 367 -24.81 40.64 -7.62
CA ALA A 367 -25.35 41.16 -6.36
C ALA A 367 -24.70 40.49 -5.14
N SER A 368 -24.62 39.15 -5.14
CA SER A 368 -23.99 38.36 -4.07
C SER A 368 -22.50 38.68 -3.92
N TRP A 369 -21.80 38.87 -5.04
CA TRP A 369 -20.38 39.25 -5.05
C TRP A 369 -20.15 40.70 -4.61
N ARG A 370 -21.00 41.66 -5.00
CA ARG A 370 -20.92 43.05 -4.47
C ARG A 370 -21.07 43.07 -2.96
N HIS A 371 -22.10 42.42 -2.44
CA HIS A 371 -22.32 42.37 -0.99
C HIS A 371 -21.14 41.72 -0.25
N LEU A 372 -20.49 40.71 -0.86
CA LEU A 372 -19.29 40.09 -0.32
C LEU A 372 -18.08 41.05 -0.27
N LEU A 373 -17.89 41.85 -1.33
CA LEU A 373 -16.76 42.79 -1.47
C LEU A 373 -16.94 44.04 -0.58
N ASP A 374 -18.14 44.61 -0.53
CA ASP A 374 -18.46 45.83 0.21
C ASP A 374 -18.29 45.66 1.73
N ARG A 375 -18.63 44.48 2.27
CA ARG A 375 -18.44 44.18 3.70
C ARG A 375 -16.98 44.23 4.14
N ARG A 376 -16.01 44.08 3.22
CA ARG A 376 -14.58 44.06 3.53
C ARG A 376 -13.88 45.39 3.29
N VAL A 377 -14.28 46.15 2.27
CA VAL A 377 -13.76 47.51 2.07
C VAL A 377 -14.01 48.36 3.32
N ARG A 378 -15.22 48.27 3.90
CA ARG A 378 -15.58 48.98 5.14
C ARG A 378 -14.74 48.58 6.37
N ARG A 379 -14.29 47.32 6.45
CA ARG A 379 -13.42 46.82 7.54
C ARG A 379 -11.94 47.21 7.41
N ARG A 380 -11.46 47.54 6.21
CA ARG A 380 -10.09 48.05 5.98
C ARG A 380 -9.98 49.57 6.15
N SER A 381 -11.09 50.30 5.96
CA SER A 381 -11.15 51.76 6.16
C SER A 381 -11.38 52.19 7.62
N SER A 382 -11.55 51.23 8.54
CA SER A 382 -11.85 51.44 9.97
C SER A 382 -10.73 50.96 10.91
N ARG A 383 -9.57 50.60 10.35
CA ARG A 383 -8.29 50.36 11.04
C ARG A 383 -7.26 51.26 10.39
#